data_AF-A0A8G1J1S6-F1
#
_entry.id   AF-A0A8G1J1S6-F1
#
_cell.length_a   1.000
_cell.length_b   1.000
_cell.length_c   1.000
_cell.angle_alpha   90.00
_cell.angle_beta   90.00
_cell.angle_gamma   90.00
#
_symmetry.space_group_name_H-M   'P 1'
#
loop_
_entity.id
_entity.type
_entity.pdbx_description
1 polymer ?
#
loop_
_entity_poly.entity_id
_entity_poly.type
_entity_poly.pdbx_seq_one_letter_code
_entity_poly.pdbx_strand_id
1 'polypeptide(L)'
;MADYNPAETGIMIDAATTVDRDDAIWIEADGDGFDVWVHIARVADHVRTGGRADTEAHRRVHTRYRTDHTKHMLPAPVVEAASLEPDRANDTFVVHLRLDAAGRVITAEIGPGRLTRSWAMAHGEAAAAAGDPAHPLHGTLALALRFAQTMLAARRNAGALAFYDLLSGFATNEEGQLVRLDSAERNSGYIIVQEFMIAANAQIAAWAVSRDLPILFRNHRLAAVAGDPAELRDELDSIAATGDNAAFEMLRTRMRMIARAATYAPTVHGHHGLQLPAYTHATSPIRRYPDLVTQRILLAAALGHPSPYAFDDLSAIATHVNERVEEERRAKAEYFKQKAHEQTARQMEAADFAALPYKQFARVLQYAIERGETPAGLAEDAARRFDRRELQLREFASVYLYGQGEFAPLRERMNRQLAREPQQAQSIVNVYLQDRLGGPVSNDTHVRWTVEDAPGYEGPLFAAQVAIHCDGEAIESPKRLQRSKKDARNQAALALVAHLAGLPDPSGDADAAPRAEPSRKLLVDAAVNPAEAVQIYAARGVVERLAWDFTTEGPAHERTFICRAEGRMRGTGDAVAAEGTGPTKQASKIAAALELRVQIEVALALGQTGRPANA
;
A
#
# COMPACT_ATOMS: atom_id res chain seq x y z
N MET A 1 -4.20 -22.34 -44.20
CA MET A 1 -4.26 -21.02 -43.53
C MET A 1 -3.56 -20.06 -44.46
N ALA A 2 -4.20 -18.93 -44.81
CA ALA A 2 -3.52 -17.91 -45.61
C ALA A 2 -2.21 -17.52 -44.90
N ASP A 3 -1.14 -17.36 -45.67
CA ASP A 3 0.16 -16.87 -45.20
C ASP A 3 -0.07 -15.44 -44.66
N TYR A 4 -0.17 -15.28 -43.34
CA TYR A 4 -0.32 -13.98 -42.68
C TYR A 4 0.81 -13.83 -41.67
N ASN A 5 1.28 -12.60 -41.48
CA ASN A 5 2.29 -12.29 -40.46
C ASN A 5 1.58 -11.97 -39.12
N PRO A 6 1.74 -12.81 -38.08
CA PRO A 6 1.14 -12.56 -36.77
C PRO A 6 1.60 -11.24 -36.16
N ALA A 7 2.87 -10.88 -36.39
CA ALA A 7 3.46 -9.63 -35.90
C ALA A 7 2.94 -8.36 -36.61
N GLU A 8 2.10 -8.51 -37.65
CA GLU A 8 1.40 -7.41 -38.32
C GLU A 8 -0.13 -7.55 -38.26
N THR A 9 -0.62 -8.43 -37.38
CA THR A 9 -2.04 -8.71 -37.21
C THR A 9 -2.53 -8.19 -35.86
N GLY A 10 -3.78 -7.73 -35.76
CA GLY A 10 -4.31 -7.24 -34.48
C GLY A 10 -5.80 -6.94 -34.49
N ILE A 11 -6.41 -6.97 -33.31
CA ILE A 11 -7.82 -6.63 -33.11
C ILE A 11 -7.87 -5.41 -32.18
N MET A 12 -8.49 -4.33 -32.66
CA MET A 12 -8.82 -3.13 -31.88
C MET A 12 -10.15 -3.39 -31.17
N ILE A 13 -10.12 -3.42 -29.84
CA ILE A 13 -11.29 -3.71 -29.01
C ILE A 13 -11.58 -2.47 -28.16
N ASP A 14 -12.66 -1.78 -28.47
CA ASP A 14 -12.96 -0.45 -27.93
C ASP A 14 -14.44 -0.30 -27.53
N ALA A 15 -14.82 0.88 -27.02
CA ALA A 15 -16.24 1.24 -26.97
C ALA A 15 -16.76 1.44 -28.40
N ALA A 16 -18.05 1.13 -28.63
CA ALA A 16 -18.66 1.26 -29.97
C ALA A 16 -18.62 2.70 -30.52
N THR A 17 -18.46 3.70 -29.66
CA THR A 17 -18.36 5.12 -30.01
C THR A 17 -16.94 5.63 -30.13
N THR A 18 -15.91 4.78 -29.95
CA THR A 18 -14.51 5.20 -30.02
C THR A 18 -14.11 5.56 -31.45
N VAL A 19 -13.45 6.70 -31.58
CA VAL A 19 -12.88 7.21 -32.85
C VAL A 19 -11.36 7.34 -32.79
N ASP A 20 -10.80 7.37 -31.59
CA ASP A 20 -9.37 7.51 -31.27
C ASP A 20 -8.82 6.18 -30.74
N ARG A 21 -8.53 5.24 -31.65
CA ARG A 21 -8.03 3.90 -31.30
C ARG A 21 -6.52 3.93 -31.14
N ASP A 22 -6.08 3.72 -29.91
CA ASP A 22 -4.66 3.73 -29.56
C ASP A 22 -4.01 2.36 -29.73
N ASP A 23 -4.75 1.27 -29.56
CA ASP A 23 -4.17 -0.07 -29.41
C ASP A 23 -4.89 -1.18 -30.17
N ALA A 24 -4.14 -2.25 -30.48
CA ALA A 24 -4.65 -3.49 -31.04
C ALA A 24 -3.90 -4.69 -30.45
N ILE A 25 -4.58 -5.82 -30.28
CA ILE A 25 -4.02 -7.03 -29.67
C ILE A 25 -4.13 -8.21 -30.62
N TRP A 26 -3.07 -9.02 -30.71
CA TRP A 26 -3.10 -10.36 -31.30
C TRP A 26 -2.48 -11.37 -30.36
N ILE A 27 -3.04 -12.58 -30.35
CA ILE A 27 -2.51 -13.71 -29.57
C ILE A 27 -2.67 -14.99 -30.37
N GLU A 28 -1.63 -15.82 -30.35
CA GLU A 28 -1.68 -17.18 -30.89
C GLU A 28 -0.81 -18.12 -30.05
N ALA A 29 -1.03 -19.42 -30.24
CA ALA A 29 -0.22 -20.44 -29.59
C ALA A 29 1.11 -20.57 -30.33
N ASP A 30 2.21 -20.70 -29.58
CA ASP A 30 3.52 -21.05 -30.14
C ASP A 30 4.24 -22.07 -29.24
N GLY A 31 4.44 -23.27 -29.77
CA GLY A 31 4.96 -24.41 -29.01
C GLY A 31 4.13 -24.68 -27.74
N ASP A 32 4.81 -24.70 -26.59
CA ASP A 32 4.20 -24.87 -25.26
C ASP A 32 3.75 -23.55 -24.62
N GLY A 33 3.89 -22.43 -25.33
CA GLY A 33 3.58 -21.08 -24.87
C GLY A 33 2.67 -20.32 -25.84
N PHE A 34 2.67 -19.00 -25.69
CA PHE A 34 1.81 -18.11 -26.47
C PHE A 34 2.57 -16.84 -26.80
N ASP A 35 2.42 -16.37 -28.03
CA ASP A 35 2.92 -15.08 -28.45
C ASP A 35 1.77 -14.07 -28.47
N VAL A 36 2.06 -12.89 -27.95
CA VAL A 36 1.12 -11.78 -27.85
C VAL A 36 1.76 -10.54 -28.44
N TRP A 37 1.07 -9.88 -29.35
CA TRP A 37 1.48 -8.59 -29.90
C TRP A 37 0.49 -7.54 -29.44
N VAL A 38 1.01 -6.53 -28.74
CA VAL A 38 0.27 -5.30 -28.43
C VAL A 38 0.82 -4.19 -29.32
N HIS A 39 0.00 -3.77 -30.26
CA HIS A 39 0.30 -2.68 -31.18
C HIS A 39 -0.22 -1.37 -30.59
N ILE A 40 0.63 -0.33 -30.55
CA ILE A 40 0.26 1.00 -30.07
C ILE A 40 0.46 2.01 -31.20
N ALA A 41 -0.50 2.89 -31.46
CA ALA A 41 -0.43 3.94 -32.47
C ALA A 41 0.84 4.81 -32.34
N ARG A 42 1.59 5.04 -33.43
CA ARG A 42 2.81 5.89 -33.43
C ARG A 42 2.52 7.39 -33.53
N VAL A 43 1.81 7.91 -32.54
CA VAL A 43 1.43 9.34 -32.45
C VAL A 43 2.63 10.29 -32.49
N ALA A 44 3.77 9.89 -31.93
CA ALA A 44 5.00 10.68 -31.93
C ALA A 44 5.48 11.07 -33.34
N ASP A 45 5.19 10.27 -34.37
CA ASP A 45 5.53 10.60 -35.76
C ASP A 45 4.71 11.77 -36.31
N HIS A 46 3.51 11.98 -35.76
CA HIS A 46 2.58 13.04 -36.17
C HIS A 46 2.69 14.31 -35.30
N VAL A 47 3.40 14.24 -34.17
CA VAL A 47 3.50 15.34 -33.19
C VAL A 47 4.94 15.70 -32.91
N ARG A 48 5.46 16.70 -33.65
CA ARG A 48 6.80 17.26 -33.44
C ARG A 48 6.92 17.95 -32.07
N THR A 49 7.92 17.56 -31.28
CA THR A 49 8.29 18.21 -30.01
C THR A 49 8.47 19.72 -30.18
N GLY A 50 7.85 20.50 -29.31
CA GLY A 50 7.84 21.98 -29.37
C GLY A 50 6.96 22.58 -30.47
N GLY A 51 6.31 21.76 -31.30
CA GLY A 51 5.36 22.22 -32.31
C GLY A 51 3.98 22.58 -31.74
N ARG A 52 3.12 23.18 -32.55
CA ARG A 52 1.78 23.65 -32.11
C ARG A 52 0.92 22.54 -31.50
N ALA A 53 0.92 21.34 -32.09
CA ALA A 53 0.17 20.21 -31.57
C ALA A 53 0.73 19.72 -30.22
N ASP A 54 2.05 19.72 -30.07
CA ASP A 54 2.72 19.34 -28.82
C ASP A 54 2.46 20.34 -27.70
N THR A 55 2.58 21.65 -27.97
CA THR A 55 2.26 22.70 -26.99
C THR A 55 0.82 22.59 -26.51
N GLU A 56 -0.12 22.31 -27.42
CA GLU A 56 -1.52 22.15 -27.05
C GLU A 56 -1.77 20.85 -26.27
N ALA A 57 -1.11 19.75 -26.65
CA ALA A 57 -1.19 18.48 -25.92
C ALA A 57 -0.62 18.61 -24.51
N HIS A 58 0.54 19.27 -24.34
CA HIS A 58 1.12 19.61 -23.05
C HIS A 58 0.15 20.44 -22.20
N ARG A 59 -0.49 21.45 -22.79
CA ARG A 59 -1.46 22.31 -22.09
C ARG A 59 -2.73 21.55 -21.65
N ARG A 60 -3.21 20.62 -22.48
CA ARG A 60 -4.44 19.82 -22.23
C ARG A 60 -4.19 18.62 -21.33
N VAL A 61 -2.99 18.04 -21.34
CA VAL A 61 -2.53 16.85 -20.62
C VAL A 61 -3.24 15.55 -21.01
N HIS A 62 -4.55 15.55 -21.20
CA HIS A 62 -5.33 14.38 -21.60
C HIS A 62 -6.61 14.75 -22.37
N THR A 63 -7.19 13.78 -23.07
CA THR A 63 -8.52 13.90 -23.70
C THR A 63 -9.60 13.87 -22.63
N ARG A 64 -10.55 14.81 -22.70
CA ARG A 64 -11.70 14.84 -21.78
C ARG A 64 -12.95 14.33 -22.47
N TYR A 65 -13.43 13.16 -22.05
CA TYR A 65 -14.69 12.58 -22.52
C TYR A 65 -15.86 13.14 -21.71
N ARG A 66 -16.78 13.86 -22.35
CA ARG A 66 -18.04 14.32 -21.75
C ARG A 66 -19.21 13.55 -22.37
N THR A 67 -20.35 13.59 -21.69
CA THR A 67 -21.58 12.91 -22.15
C THR A 67 -22.06 13.42 -23.51
N ASP A 68 -21.78 14.69 -23.82
CA ASP A 68 -22.25 15.38 -25.02
C ASP A 68 -21.16 15.55 -26.11
N HIS A 69 -19.88 15.58 -25.75
CA HIS A 69 -18.77 15.70 -26.70
C HIS A 69 -17.43 15.23 -26.12
N THR A 70 -16.48 14.91 -27.01
CA THR A 70 -15.09 14.64 -26.64
C THR A 70 -14.23 15.86 -26.90
N LYS A 71 -13.47 16.30 -25.90
CA LYS A 71 -12.43 17.32 -26.06
C LYS A 71 -11.08 16.63 -26.12
N HIS A 72 -10.65 16.26 -27.32
CA HIS A 72 -9.39 15.57 -27.57
C HIS A 72 -8.18 16.34 -27.03
N MET A 73 -7.15 15.61 -26.59
CA MET A 73 -5.84 16.20 -26.26
C MET A 73 -5.17 16.78 -27.50
N LEU A 74 -5.26 16.05 -28.61
CA LEU A 74 -4.66 16.41 -29.89
C LEU A 74 -5.69 17.06 -30.83
N PRO A 75 -5.24 17.86 -31.82
CA PRO A 75 -6.10 18.36 -32.88
C PRO A 75 -6.71 17.21 -33.70
N ALA A 76 -7.93 17.37 -34.20
CA ALA A 76 -8.64 16.33 -34.97
C ALA A 76 -7.82 15.75 -36.14
N PRO A 77 -7.11 16.55 -36.98
CA PRO A 77 -6.29 15.98 -38.06
C PRO A 77 -5.16 15.06 -37.58
N VAL A 78 -4.63 15.29 -36.37
CA VAL A 78 -3.60 14.44 -35.78
C VAL A 78 -4.22 13.15 -35.24
N VAL A 79 -5.38 13.25 -34.58
CA VAL A 79 -6.13 12.09 -34.10
C VAL A 79 -6.50 11.18 -35.27
N GLU A 80 -7.07 11.73 -36.35
CA GLU A 80 -7.44 10.98 -37.56
C GLU A 80 -6.22 10.33 -38.25
N ALA A 81 -5.08 11.01 -38.28
CA ALA A 81 -3.86 10.48 -38.88
C ALA A 81 -3.22 9.36 -38.05
N ALA A 82 -3.29 9.44 -36.72
CA ALA A 82 -2.62 8.50 -35.82
C ALA A 82 -3.50 7.33 -35.36
N SER A 83 -4.83 7.48 -35.35
CA SER A 83 -5.78 6.43 -34.92
C SER A 83 -5.59 5.15 -35.74
N LEU A 84 -5.63 3.99 -35.08
CA LEU A 84 -5.59 2.71 -35.78
C LEU A 84 -6.91 2.47 -36.53
N GLU A 85 -6.79 2.14 -37.82
CA GLU A 85 -7.93 1.84 -38.68
C GLU A 85 -7.74 0.50 -39.42
N PRO A 86 -8.79 -0.34 -39.51
CA PRO A 86 -8.68 -1.68 -40.09
C PRO A 86 -8.49 -1.69 -41.61
N ASP A 87 -8.80 -0.59 -42.29
CA ASP A 87 -8.77 -0.45 -43.74
C ASP A 87 -7.45 0.13 -44.29
N ARG A 88 -6.46 0.36 -43.42
CA ARG A 88 -5.13 0.85 -43.81
C ARG A 88 -4.00 0.16 -43.05
N ALA A 89 -2.80 0.24 -43.61
CA ALA A 89 -1.59 -0.07 -42.87
C ALA A 89 -1.32 1.03 -41.83
N ASN A 90 -1.11 0.65 -40.57
CA ASN A 90 -0.81 1.57 -39.48
C ASN A 90 0.62 1.35 -38.99
N ASP A 91 1.40 2.42 -38.82
CA ASP A 91 2.69 2.35 -38.16
C ASP A 91 2.47 2.31 -36.63
N THR A 92 3.10 1.33 -35.98
CA THR A 92 2.84 1.00 -34.57
C THR A 92 4.13 0.87 -33.78
N PHE A 93 4.04 1.10 -32.48
CA PHE A 93 5.05 0.69 -31.51
C PHE A 93 4.55 -0.60 -30.89
N VAL A 94 5.31 -1.68 -31.05
CA VAL A 94 4.87 -3.04 -30.73
C VAL A 94 5.56 -3.50 -29.46
N VAL A 95 4.78 -4.14 -28.59
CA VAL A 95 5.25 -4.94 -27.48
C VAL A 95 4.89 -6.39 -27.78
N HIS A 96 5.90 -7.18 -28.13
CA HIS A 96 5.78 -8.62 -28.35
C HIS A 96 6.15 -9.35 -27.06
N LEU A 97 5.19 -10.08 -26.51
CA LEU A 97 5.34 -10.84 -25.27
C LEU A 97 5.27 -12.32 -25.57
N ARG A 98 6.20 -13.09 -24.97
CA ARG A 98 6.06 -14.54 -24.89
C ARG A 98 5.54 -14.95 -23.53
N LEU A 99 4.40 -15.63 -23.50
CA LEU A 99 3.76 -16.11 -22.28
C LEU A 99 3.95 -17.63 -22.12
N ASP A 100 4.08 -18.07 -20.87
CA ASP A 100 3.90 -19.49 -20.54
C ASP A 100 2.42 -19.86 -20.38
N ALA A 101 2.13 -21.16 -20.19
CA ALA A 101 0.77 -21.65 -19.98
C ALA A 101 0.07 -21.08 -18.72
N ALA A 102 0.83 -20.51 -17.77
CA ALA A 102 0.31 -19.85 -16.58
C ALA A 102 0.12 -18.33 -16.78
N GLY A 103 0.33 -17.81 -18.00
CA GLY A 103 0.17 -16.40 -18.32
C GLY A 103 1.32 -15.52 -17.80
N ARG A 104 2.45 -16.10 -17.42
CA ARG A 104 3.64 -15.33 -17.01
C ARG A 104 4.42 -14.92 -18.24
N VAL A 105 4.85 -13.66 -18.27
CA VAL A 105 5.75 -13.14 -19.32
C VAL A 105 7.14 -13.75 -19.14
N ILE A 106 7.60 -14.48 -20.15
CA ILE A 106 8.94 -15.08 -20.23
C ILE A 106 9.91 -14.07 -20.83
N THR A 107 9.55 -13.46 -21.95
CA THR A 107 10.33 -12.45 -22.67
C THR A 107 9.43 -11.36 -23.21
N ALA A 108 10.02 -10.17 -23.39
CA ALA A 108 9.38 -9.03 -24.01
C ALA A 108 10.35 -8.37 -25.01
N GLU A 109 9.89 -8.24 -26.25
CA GLU A 109 10.57 -7.50 -27.31
C GLU A 109 9.76 -6.25 -27.65
N ILE A 110 10.43 -5.11 -27.75
CA ILE A 110 9.79 -3.81 -27.84
C ILE A 110 10.46 -3.00 -28.94
N GLY A 111 9.67 -2.41 -29.84
CA GLY A 111 10.21 -1.57 -30.91
C GLY A 111 9.17 -1.13 -31.95
N PRO A 112 9.62 -0.50 -33.05
CA PRO A 112 8.76 -0.16 -34.17
C PRO A 112 8.19 -1.40 -34.85
N GLY A 113 6.93 -1.34 -35.26
CA GLY A 113 6.26 -2.35 -36.06
C GLY A 113 5.17 -1.77 -36.94
N ARG A 114 4.40 -2.65 -37.58
CA ARG A 114 3.32 -2.27 -38.51
C ARG A 114 2.12 -3.16 -38.26
N LEU A 115 0.93 -2.61 -38.44
CA LEU A 115 -0.34 -3.34 -38.40
C LEU A 115 -0.97 -3.27 -39.79
N THR A 116 -0.99 -4.38 -40.51
CA THR A 116 -1.49 -4.46 -41.90
C THR A 116 -2.76 -5.27 -42.03
N ARG A 117 -3.03 -6.18 -41.08
CA ARG A 117 -4.24 -6.99 -41.05
C ARG A 117 -4.96 -6.81 -39.72
N SER A 118 -6.07 -6.09 -39.71
CA SER A 118 -6.75 -5.82 -38.44
C SER A 118 -8.26 -5.71 -38.54
N TRP A 119 -8.90 -5.76 -37.36
CA TRP A 119 -10.34 -5.63 -37.18
C TRP A 119 -10.62 -4.66 -36.04
N ALA A 120 -11.74 -3.95 -36.12
CA ALA A 120 -12.26 -3.15 -35.01
C ALA A 120 -13.57 -3.78 -34.53
N MET A 121 -13.75 -3.88 -33.22
CA MET A 121 -14.97 -4.38 -32.62
C MET A 121 -15.21 -3.78 -31.24
N ALA A 122 -16.47 -3.78 -30.80
CA ALA A 122 -16.81 -3.38 -29.45
C ALA A 122 -16.45 -4.47 -28.44
N HIS A 123 -16.21 -4.10 -27.18
CA HIS A 123 -15.94 -5.05 -26.08
C HIS A 123 -16.97 -6.21 -26.01
N GLY A 124 -18.27 -5.89 -26.14
CA GLY A 124 -19.33 -6.90 -26.13
C GLY A 124 -19.29 -7.86 -27.31
N GLU A 125 -18.87 -7.40 -28.48
CA GLU A 125 -18.69 -8.22 -29.68
C GLU A 125 -17.49 -9.16 -29.52
N ALA A 126 -16.38 -8.66 -28.98
CA ALA A 126 -15.21 -9.48 -28.65
C ALA A 126 -15.57 -10.60 -27.65
N ALA A 127 -16.35 -10.27 -26.61
CA ALA A 127 -16.83 -11.24 -25.64
C ALA A 127 -17.73 -12.32 -26.28
N ALA A 128 -18.65 -11.92 -27.15
CA ALA A 128 -19.53 -12.84 -27.87
C ALA A 128 -18.74 -13.75 -28.82
N ALA A 129 -17.81 -13.19 -29.61
CA ALA A 129 -16.96 -13.92 -30.54
C ALA A 129 -16.02 -14.91 -29.83
N ALA A 130 -15.53 -14.58 -28.63
CA ALA A 130 -14.77 -15.52 -27.80
C ALA A 130 -15.59 -16.76 -27.40
N GLY A 131 -16.92 -16.66 -27.35
CA GLY A 131 -17.84 -17.76 -27.01
C GLY A 131 -18.47 -18.48 -28.20
N ASP A 132 -18.23 -18.02 -29.44
CA ASP A 132 -18.86 -18.55 -30.66
C ASP A 132 -17.83 -19.26 -31.56
N PRO A 133 -17.77 -20.61 -31.56
CA PRO A 133 -16.86 -21.37 -32.42
C PRO A 133 -17.04 -21.15 -33.93
N ALA A 134 -18.17 -20.61 -34.38
CA ALA A 134 -18.39 -20.29 -35.79
C ALA A 134 -17.78 -18.93 -36.19
N HIS A 135 -17.42 -18.07 -35.22
CA HIS A 135 -16.84 -16.77 -35.50
C HIS A 135 -15.39 -16.90 -36.02
N PRO A 136 -14.99 -16.23 -37.11
CA PRO A 136 -13.65 -16.37 -37.69
C PRO A 136 -12.48 -16.04 -36.74
N LEU A 137 -12.71 -15.16 -35.77
CA LEU A 137 -11.71 -14.74 -34.76
C LEU A 137 -11.84 -15.48 -33.42
N HIS A 138 -12.69 -16.51 -33.34
CA HIS A 138 -12.96 -17.25 -32.10
C HIS A 138 -11.69 -17.74 -31.42
N GLY A 139 -10.79 -18.41 -32.16
CA GLY A 139 -9.57 -18.99 -31.58
C GLY A 139 -8.72 -17.96 -30.85
N THR A 140 -8.37 -16.86 -31.51
CA THR A 140 -7.59 -15.76 -30.92
C THR A 140 -8.32 -15.08 -29.76
N LEU A 141 -9.62 -14.79 -29.88
CA LEU A 141 -10.37 -14.11 -28.83
C LEU A 141 -10.61 -15.00 -27.60
N ALA A 142 -10.83 -16.30 -27.79
CA ALA A 142 -10.93 -17.27 -26.71
C ALA A 142 -9.59 -17.42 -25.96
N LEU A 143 -8.46 -17.43 -26.69
CA LEU A 143 -7.12 -17.38 -26.09
C LEU A 143 -6.91 -16.08 -25.30
N ALA A 144 -7.24 -14.94 -25.90
CA ALA A 144 -7.09 -13.62 -25.29
C ALA A 144 -7.89 -13.53 -23.97
N LEU A 145 -9.15 -13.98 -23.99
CA LEU A 145 -10.00 -14.01 -22.81
C LEU A 145 -9.44 -14.91 -21.71
N ARG A 146 -9.02 -16.13 -22.06
CA ARG A 146 -8.44 -17.08 -21.10
C ARG A 146 -7.21 -16.49 -20.41
N PHE A 147 -6.30 -15.89 -21.18
CA PHE A 147 -5.08 -15.32 -20.63
C PHE A 147 -5.34 -14.05 -19.82
N ALA A 148 -6.26 -13.20 -20.25
CA ALA A 148 -6.66 -12.03 -19.48
C ALA A 148 -7.23 -12.44 -18.10
N GLN A 149 -8.08 -13.47 -18.04
CA GLN A 149 -8.57 -14.01 -16.77
C GLN A 149 -7.45 -14.62 -15.90
N THR A 150 -6.50 -15.31 -16.53
CA THR A 150 -5.35 -15.92 -15.85
C THR A 150 -4.43 -14.84 -15.25
N MET A 151 -4.12 -13.79 -16.02
CA MET A 151 -3.32 -12.65 -15.58
C MET A 151 -3.99 -11.86 -14.45
N LEU A 152 -5.31 -11.62 -14.56
CA LEU A 152 -6.11 -11.00 -13.51
C LEU A 152 -6.05 -11.81 -12.21
N ALA A 153 -6.25 -13.12 -12.29
CA ALA A 153 -6.17 -14.01 -11.13
C ALA A 153 -4.76 -14.03 -10.51
N ALA A 154 -3.71 -14.09 -11.33
CA ALA A 154 -2.33 -14.03 -10.87
C ALA A 154 -2.01 -12.70 -10.15
N ARG A 155 -2.44 -11.56 -10.71
CA ARG A 155 -2.30 -10.23 -10.10
C ARG A 155 -3.04 -10.15 -8.76
N ARG A 156 -4.26 -10.66 -8.69
CA ARG A 156 -5.04 -10.75 -7.43
C ARG A 156 -4.30 -11.57 -6.37
N ASN A 157 -3.82 -12.76 -6.74
CA ASN A 157 -3.06 -13.63 -5.85
C ASN A 157 -1.73 -13.01 -5.38
N ALA A 158 -1.08 -12.22 -6.25
CA ALA A 158 0.15 -11.51 -5.90
C ALA A 158 -0.09 -10.32 -4.95
N GLY A 159 -1.33 -9.83 -4.87
CA GLY A 159 -1.74 -8.82 -3.92
C GLY A 159 -2.38 -7.57 -4.50
N ALA A 160 -2.64 -7.53 -5.81
CA ALA A 160 -3.28 -6.38 -6.45
C ALA A 160 -4.69 -6.14 -5.88
N LEU A 161 -5.09 -4.87 -5.80
CA LEU A 161 -6.48 -4.49 -5.50
C LEU A 161 -7.36 -4.60 -6.74
N ALA A 162 -7.07 -5.55 -7.63
CA ALA A 162 -7.78 -5.77 -8.89
C ALA A 162 -9.03 -6.60 -8.62
N PHE A 163 -10.22 -6.10 -8.92
CA PHE A 163 -11.50 -6.79 -8.74
C PHE A 163 -12.40 -6.54 -9.93
N TYR A 164 -13.14 -7.57 -10.33
CA TYR A 164 -14.03 -7.52 -11.47
C TYR A 164 -15.21 -8.46 -11.26
N ASP A 165 -16.38 -7.88 -11.02
CA ASP A 165 -17.66 -8.57 -10.88
C ASP A 165 -18.63 -8.04 -11.94
N LEU A 166 -18.75 -8.82 -13.01
CA LEU A 166 -19.65 -8.53 -14.13
C LEU A 166 -21.13 -8.63 -13.76
N LEU A 167 -21.48 -9.47 -12.77
CA LEU A 167 -22.87 -9.66 -12.35
C LEU A 167 -23.38 -8.44 -11.61
N SER A 168 -22.63 -7.99 -10.61
CA SER A 168 -22.99 -6.81 -9.82
C SER A 168 -22.58 -5.49 -10.50
N GLY A 169 -21.75 -5.56 -11.56
CA GLY A 169 -21.26 -4.42 -12.33
C GLY A 169 -20.26 -3.57 -11.55
N PHE A 170 -19.42 -4.20 -10.73
CA PHE A 170 -18.36 -3.52 -9.99
C PHE A 170 -17.00 -3.96 -10.50
N ALA A 171 -16.07 -3.01 -10.59
CA ALA A 171 -14.69 -3.26 -10.96
C ALA A 171 -13.76 -2.34 -10.19
N THR A 172 -12.47 -2.59 -10.19
CA THR A 172 -11.47 -1.63 -9.70
C THR A 172 -10.68 -1.05 -10.87
N ASN A 173 -10.44 0.25 -10.83
CA ASN A 173 -9.51 0.88 -11.75
C ASN A 173 -8.04 0.55 -11.38
N GLU A 174 -7.09 1.08 -12.16
CA GLU A 174 -5.65 0.85 -11.91
C GLU A 174 -5.17 1.34 -10.54
N GLU A 175 -5.77 2.40 -10.02
CA GLU A 175 -5.50 2.94 -8.68
C GLU A 175 -6.06 2.04 -7.57
N GLY A 176 -6.79 0.97 -7.90
CA GLY A 176 -7.44 0.10 -6.91
C GLY A 176 -8.71 0.72 -6.31
N GLN A 177 -9.29 1.74 -6.94
CA GLN A 177 -10.58 2.30 -6.51
C GLN A 177 -11.72 1.47 -7.12
N LEU A 178 -12.68 1.11 -6.28
CA LEU A 178 -13.91 0.45 -6.75
C LEU A 178 -14.78 1.44 -7.55
N VAL A 179 -15.16 1.05 -8.76
CA VAL A 179 -15.98 1.77 -9.72
C VAL A 179 -17.18 0.92 -10.14
N ARG A 180 -18.22 1.57 -10.64
CA ARG A 180 -19.35 0.88 -11.28
C ARG A 180 -19.11 0.85 -12.78
N LEU A 181 -19.31 -0.31 -13.38
CA LEU A 181 -19.31 -0.52 -14.81
C LEU A 181 -20.68 -0.14 -15.37
N ASP A 182 -20.66 0.62 -16.46
CA ASP A 182 -21.87 0.89 -17.23
C ASP A 182 -22.38 -0.41 -17.86
N SER A 183 -23.69 -0.50 -18.12
CA SER A 183 -24.31 -1.75 -18.60
C SER A 183 -23.66 -2.30 -19.88
N ALA A 184 -23.16 -1.42 -20.75
CA ALA A 184 -22.46 -1.80 -21.99
C ALA A 184 -21.06 -2.40 -21.72
N GLU A 185 -20.44 -2.07 -20.60
CA GLU A 185 -19.08 -2.51 -20.21
C GLU A 185 -19.11 -3.80 -19.38
N ARG A 186 -20.29 -4.29 -18.99
CA ARG A 186 -20.46 -5.53 -18.22
C ARG A 186 -20.32 -6.78 -19.08
N ASN A 187 -19.18 -6.88 -19.77
CA ASN A 187 -18.80 -8.02 -20.56
C ASN A 187 -17.31 -8.34 -20.36
N SER A 188 -16.91 -9.55 -20.71
CA SER A 188 -15.54 -10.03 -20.50
C SER A 188 -14.53 -9.46 -21.49
N GLY A 189 -14.96 -8.79 -22.56
CA GLY A 189 -14.07 -8.13 -23.52
C GLY A 189 -13.29 -6.98 -22.91
N TYR A 190 -13.85 -6.29 -21.92
CA TYR A 190 -13.13 -5.27 -21.14
C TYR A 190 -11.91 -5.84 -20.39
N ILE A 191 -12.04 -7.06 -19.85
CA ILE A 191 -10.95 -7.75 -19.13
C ILE A 191 -9.79 -8.02 -20.09
N ILE A 192 -10.09 -8.38 -21.35
CA ILE A 192 -9.09 -8.62 -22.40
C ILE A 192 -8.18 -7.40 -22.54
N VAL A 193 -8.78 -6.26 -22.90
CA VAL A 193 -8.02 -5.03 -23.16
C VAL A 193 -7.27 -4.60 -21.91
N GLN A 194 -7.94 -4.55 -20.76
CA GLN A 194 -7.35 -4.11 -19.50
C GLN A 194 -6.07 -4.87 -19.15
N GLU A 195 -6.10 -6.21 -19.16
CA GLU A 195 -4.98 -7.01 -18.69
C GLU A 195 -3.83 -7.03 -19.70
N PHE A 196 -4.10 -7.02 -21.01
CA PHE A 196 -3.05 -6.89 -22.03
C PHE A 196 -2.39 -5.50 -22.01
N MET A 197 -3.15 -4.42 -21.80
CA MET A 197 -2.57 -3.08 -21.65
C MET A 197 -1.71 -2.97 -20.40
N ILE A 198 -2.16 -3.53 -19.27
CA ILE A 198 -1.38 -3.57 -18.04
C ILE A 198 -0.09 -4.36 -18.24
N ALA A 199 -0.15 -5.51 -18.90
CA ALA A 199 1.02 -6.33 -19.21
C ALA A 199 2.02 -5.56 -20.10
N ALA A 200 1.55 -4.94 -21.19
CA ALA A 200 2.40 -4.15 -22.08
C ALA A 200 3.07 -2.97 -21.34
N ASN A 201 2.28 -2.21 -20.59
CA ASN A 201 2.78 -1.09 -19.78
C ASN A 201 3.81 -1.53 -18.72
N ALA A 202 3.59 -2.66 -18.05
CA ALA A 202 4.53 -3.21 -17.08
C ALA A 202 5.85 -3.62 -17.74
N GLN A 203 5.80 -4.26 -18.92
CA GLN A 203 7.00 -4.68 -19.65
C GLN A 203 7.75 -3.50 -20.26
N ILE A 204 7.06 -2.47 -20.73
CA ILE A 204 7.70 -1.21 -21.15
C ILE A 204 8.45 -0.57 -19.97
N ALA A 205 7.83 -0.52 -18.79
CA ALA A 205 8.47 0.02 -17.59
C ALA A 205 9.72 -0.80 -17.20
N ALA A 206 9.61 -2.12 -17.19
CA ALA A 206 10.74 -3.02 -16.89
C ALA A 206 11.88 -2.89 -17.91
N TRP A 207 11.54 -2.78 -19.20
CA TRP A 207 12.50 -2.55 -20.27
C TRP A 207 13.23 -1.23 -20.11
N ALA A 208 12.52 -0.14 -19.81
CA ALA A 208 13.12 1.15 -19.54
C ALA A 208 14.06 1.14 -18.34
N VAL A 209 13.66 0.51 -17.22
CA VAL A 209 14.53 0.32 -16.04
C VAL A 209 15.80 -0.46 -16.40
N SER A 210 15.68 -1.56 -17.16
CA SER A 210 16.83 -2.40 -17.53
C SER A 210 17.86 -1.69 -18.41
N ARG A 211 17.46 -0.62 -19.09
CA ARG A 211 18.27 0.16 -20.04
C ARG A 211 18.57 1.57 -19.55
N ASP A 212 18.22 1.88 -18.30
CA ASP A 212 18.38 3.21 -17.70
C ASP A 212 17.76 4.33 -18.57
N LEU A 213 16.58 4.06 -19.14
CA LEU A 213 15.88 5.03 -19.97
C LEU A 213 15.09 6.01 -19.08
N PRO A 214 15.25 7.32 -19.29
CA PRO A 214 14.52 8.31 -18.52
C PRO A 214 13.09 8.42 -19.07
N ILE A 215 12.14 7.64 -18.54
CA ILE A 215 10.71 7.70 -18.89
C ILE A 215 9.87 8.25 -17.74
N LEU A 216 8.60 8.55 -18.00
CA LEU A 216 7.64 8.90 -16.95
C LEU A 216 6.98 7.64 -16.37
N PHE A 217 7.40 7.24 -15.17
CA PHE A 217 6.72 6.18 -14.42
C PHE A 217 5.39 6.67 -13.86
N ARG A 218 4.40 5.77 -13.81
CA ARG A 218 3.12 5.96 -13.13
C ARG A 218 3.22 5.28 -11.77
N ASN A 219 3.43 6.06 -10.73
CA ASN A 219 3.64 5.58 -9.37
C ASN A 219 2.35 5.67 -8.57
N HIS A 220 2.07 4.66 -7.75
CA HIS A 220 0.90 4.66 -6.89
C HIS A 220 1.27 4.14 -5.50
N ARG A 221 1.01 4.95 -4.47
CA ARG A 221 1.24 4.63 -3.06
C ARG A 221 -0.09 4.52 -2.31
N LEU A 222 -0.22 3.54 -1.43
CA LEU A 222 -1.35 3.49 -0.51
C LEU A 222 -1.20 4.56 0.59
N ALA A 223 -2.32 5.04 1.11
CA ALA A 223 -2.31 5.87 2.31
C ALA A 223 -1.70 5.09 3.49
N ALA A 224 -0.98 5.77 4.37
CA ALA A 224 -0.33 5.14 5.54
C ALA A 224 -1.31 4.45 6.51
N VAL A 225 -2.61 4.71 6.37
CA VAL A 225 -3.73 4.16 7.18
C VAL A 225 -4.48 3.03 6.44
N ALA A 226 -3.93 2.50 5.34
CA ALA A 226 -4.59 1.51 4.49
C ALA A 226 -5.00 0.20 5.21
N GLY A 227 -4.39 -0.10 6.36
CA GLY A 227 -4.43 -1.45 6.92
C GLY A 227 -3.66 -2.44 6.05
N ASP A 228 -3.91 -3.74 6.24
CA ASP A 228 -3.33 -4.78 5.40
C ASP A 228 -4.17 -4.93 4.10
N PRO A 229 -3.56 -4.80 2.90
CA PRO A 229 -4.25 -5.05 1.63
C PRO A 229 -4.92 -6.43 1.55
N ALA A 230 -4.41 -7.44 2.26
CA ALA A 230 -5.04 -8.75 2.33
C ALA A 230 -6.42 -8.69 3.01
N GLU A 231 -6.54 -7.97 4.12
CA GLU A 231 -7.82 -7.79 4.81
C GLU A 231 -8.84 -7.07 3.93
N LEU A 232 -8.40 -6.07 3.16
CA LEU A 232 -9.26 -5.34 2.24
C LEU A 232 -9.76 -6.22 1.09
N ARG A 233 -8.94 -7.17 0.62
CA ARG A 233 -9.35 -8.16 -0.39
C ARG A 233 -10.35 -9.15 0.17
N ASP A 234 -10.12 -9.69 1.37
CA ASP A 234 -11.04 -10.65 2.00
C ASP A 234 -12.42 -10.02 2.23
N GLU A 235 -12.45 -8.75 2.64
CA GLU A 235 -13.69 -7.98 2.79
C GLU A 235 -14.39 -7.74 1.46
N LEU A 236 -13.64 -7.40 0.41
CA LEU A 236 -14.18 -7.24 -0.94
C LEU A 236 -14.81 -8.52 -1.48
N ASP A 237 -14.14 -9.66 -1.29
CA ASP A 237 -14.62 -10.97 -1.73
C ASP A 237 -15.86 -11.41 -0.91
N SER A 238 -15.87 -11.13 0.39
CA SER A 238 -17.05 -11.38 1.24
C SER A 238 -18.26 -10.54 0.82
N ILE A 239 -18.07 -9.26 0.50
CA ILE A 239 -19.15 -8.36 0.08
C ILE A 239 -19.68 -8.75 -1.31
N ALA A 240 -18.78 -9.16 -2.20
CA ALA A 240 -19.16 -9.70 -3.51
C ALA A 240 -20.03 -10.96 -3.38
N ALA A 241 -19.65 -11.87 -2.48
CA ALA A 241 -20.41 -13.10 -2.25
C ALA A 241 -21.82 -12.87 -1.71
N THR A 242 -22.04 -11.81 -0.91
CA THR A 242 -23.36 -11.49 -0.36
C THR A 242 -24.24 -10.69 -1.31
N GLY A 243 -23.65 -10.03 -2.33
CA GLY A 243 -24.39 -9.13 -3.23
C GLY A 243 -24.92 -7.87 -2.52
N ASP A 244 -24.38 -7.54 -1.34
CA ASP A 244 -24.85 -6.40 -0.56
C ASP A 244 -24.35 -5.08 -1.16
N ASN A 245 -25.23 -4.45 -1.95
CA ASN A 245 -24.96 -3.15 -2.57
C ASN A 245 -24.63 -2.04 -1.55
N ALA A 246 -25.19 -2.07 -0.33
CA ALA A 246 -24.89 -1.06 0.68
C ALA A 246 -23.47 -1.26 1.23
N ALA A 247 -23.10 -2.50 1.53
CA ALA A 247 -21.74 -2.84 1.94
C ALA A 247 -20.72 -2.49 0.83
N PHE A 248 -21.06 -2.72 -0.44
CA PHE A 248 -20.22 -2.31 -1.58
C PHE A 248 -19.98 -0.80 -1.64
N GLU A 249 -21.01 0.02 -1.40
CA GLU A 249 -20.85 1.48 -1.39
C GLU A 249 -20.02 1.97 -0.19
N MET A 250 -20.14 1.31 0.97
CA MET A 250 -19.27 1.56 2.13
C MET A 250 -17.82 1.20 1.81
N LEU A 251 -17.58 0.01 1.26
CA LEU A 251 -16.25 -0.43 0.87
C LEU A 251 -15.66 0.48 -0.21
N ARG A 252 -16.44 0.87 -1.22
CA ARG A 252 -16.02 1.83 -2.25
C ARG A 252 -15.54 3.14 -1.64
N THR A 253 -16.29 3.65 -0.68
CA THR A 253 -15.94 4.90 0.03
C THR A 253 -14.63 4.74 0.79
N ARG A 254 -14.45 3.62 1.51
CA ARG A 254 -13.20 3.29 2.20
C ARG A 254 -12.03 3.09 1.25
N MET A 255 -12.19 2.36 0.14
CA MET A 255 -11.14 2.16 -0.85
C MET A 255 -10.68 3.49 -1.47
N ARG A 256 -11.59 4.43 -1.72
CA ARG A 256 -11.23 5.80 -2.18
C ARG A 256 -10.44 6.60 -1.15
N MET A 257 -10.58 6.30 0.15
CA MET A 257 -9.78 6.93 1.20
C MET A 257 -8.38 6.33 1.30
N ILE A 258 -8.25 5.04 0.97
CA ILE A 258 -7.02 4.26 1.09
C ILE A 258 -6.14 4.37 -0.16
N ALA A 259 -6.74 4.28 -1.34
CA ALA A 259 -6.07 4.39 -2.63
C ALA A 259 -5.86 5.86 -2.99
N ARG A 260 -4.60 6.32 -2.90
CA ARG A 260 -4.24 7.68 -3.33
C ARG A 260 -4.28 7.76 -4.86
N ALA A 261 -4.38 8.99 -5.38
CA ALA A 261 -4.19 9.19 -6.81
C ALA A 261 -2.78 8.75 -7.21
N ALA A 262 -2.66 8.04 -8.32
CA ALA A 262 -1.35 7.74 -8.88
C ALA A 262 -0.74 9.02 -9.49
N THR A 263 0.59 9.14 -9.46
CA THR A 263 1.31 10.32 -9.95
C THR A 263 2.36 9.92 -10.98
N TYR A 264 2.66 10.82 -11.91
CA TYR A 264 3.80 10.65 -12.82
C TYR A 264 5.08 11.14 -12.15
N ALA A 265 6.19 10.45 -12.36
CA ALA A 265 7.53 10.90 -12.00
C ALA A 265 8.60 10.23 -12.88
N PRO A 266 9.77 10.86 -13.09
CA PRO A 266 10.89 10.19 -13.78
C PRO A 266 11.56 9.11 -12.92
N THR A 267 11.25 9.03 -11.62
CA THR A 267 11.75 8.02 -10.69
C THR A 267 10.72 6.94 -10.43
N VAL A 268 11.17 5.67 -10.39
CA VAL A 268 10.31 4.52 -10.11
C VAL A 268 10.11 4.33 -8.61
N HIS A 269 8.85 4.15 -8.20
CA HIS A 269 8.45 3.88 -6.81
C HIS A 269 7.47 2.69 -6.69
N GLY A 270 7.11 2.07 -7.81
CA GLY A 270 6.13 1.00 -7.89
C GLY A 270 4.68 1.48 -7.93
N HIS A 271 3.79 0.52 -8.20
CA HIS A 271 2.37 0.76 -8.36
C HIS A 271 1.56 -0.20 -7.47
N HIS A 272 1.24 0.24 -6.26
CA HIS A 272 0.61 -0.61 -5.25
C HIS A 272 -0.75 -1.17 -5.67
N GLY A 273 -1.62 -0.35 -6.28
CA GLY A 273 -2.95 -0.80 -6.74
C GLY A 273 -2.90 -1.96 -7.74
N LEU A 274 -1.83 -2.05 -8.53
CA LEU A 274 -1.60 -3.09 -9.54
C LEU A 274 -0.64 -4.18 -9.05
N GLN A 275 -0.03 -4.01 -7.87
CA GLN A 275 1.04 -4.84 -7.34
C GLN A 275 2.22 -5.03 -8.31
N LEU A 276 2.71 -3.93 -8.88
CA LEU A 276 3.82 -3.95 -9.84
C LEU A 276 5.02 -3.14 -9.32
N PRO A 277 6.26 -3.64 -9.46
CA PRO A 277 7.47 -2.93 -9.03
C PRO A 277 7.79 -1.70 -9.90
N ALA A 278 7.37 -1.73 -11.16
CA ALA A 278 7.49 -0.62 -12.11
C ALA A 278 6.25 -0.61 -13.00
N TYR A 279 5.73 0.57 -13.29
CA TYR A 279 4.58 0.76 -14.18
C TYR A 279 4.69 2.12 -14.87
N THR A 280 4.22 2.21 -16.11
CA THR A 280 4.14 3.43 -16.91
C THR A 280 2.82 3.44 -17.66
N HIS A 281 2.40 4.60 -18.16
CA HIS A 281 1.43 4.63 -19.26
C HIS A 281 2.18 4.82 -20.57
N ALA A 282 1.92 3.92 -21.52
CA ALA A 282 2.46 3.99 -22.87
C ALA A 282 1.46 3.54 -23.94
N THR A 283 0.32 2.96 -23.55
CA THR A 283 -0.66 2.36 -24.46
C THR A 283 -1.75 3.31 -24.93
N SER A 284 -1.72 4.61 -24.58
CA SER A 284 -2.70 5.56 -25.13
C SER A 284 -2.16 6.98 -25.44
N PRO A 285 -1.16 7.09 -26.34
CA PRO A 285 -0.53 8.35 -26.70
C PRO A 285 -1.45 9.36 -27.43
N ILE A 286 -2.59 8.95 -28.00
CA ILE A 286 -3.55 9.88 -28.62
C ILE A 286 -4.24 10.74 -27.55
N ARG A 287 -4.46 10.17 -26.36
CA ARG A 287 -5.30 10.75 -25.30
C ARG A 287 -4.58 11.07 -24.00
N ARG A 288 -3.30 10.74 -23.86
CA ARG A 288 -2.49 11.04 -22.68
C ARG A 288 -1.11 11.59 -23.08
N TYR A 289 -0.78 12.78 -22.56
CA TYR A 289 0.49 13.43 -22.85
C TYR A 289 1.70 12.66 -22.29
N PRO A 290 1.63 12.06 -21.09
CA PRO A 290 2.72 11.21 -20.58
C PRO A 290 3.05 10.03 -21.51
N ASP A 291 2.03 9.38 -22.08
CA ASP A 291 2.21 8.29 -23.05
C ASP A 291 2.93 8.79 -24.32
N LEU A 292 2.58 9.97 -24.83
CA LEU A 292 3.26 10.59 -25.98
C LEU A 292 4.74 10.90 -25.68
N VAL A 293 5.03 11.45 -24.50
CA VAL A 293 6.41 11.73 -24.05
C VAL A 293 7.19 10.42 -23.92
N THR A 294 6.64 9.43 -23.23
CA THR A 294 7.23 8.09 -23.10
C THR A 294 7.48 7.48 -24.48
N GLN A 295 6.51 7.53 -25.40
CA GLN A 295 6.66 6.98 -26.75
C GLN A 295 7.84 7.60 -27.52
N ARG A 296 8.08 8.91 -27.41
CA ARG A 296 9.24 9.58 -28.03
C ARG A 296 10.56 9.01 -27.53
N ILE A 297 10.66 8.75 -26.23
CA ILE A 297 11.86 8.18 -25.60
C ILE A 297 12.05 6.73 -26.04
N LEU A 298 10.97 5.94 -26.03
CA LEU A 298 11.01 4.55 -26.45
C LEU A 298 11.40 4.39 -27.92
N LEU A 299 10.87 5.23 -28.81
CA LEU A 299 11.24 5.25 -30.23
C LEU A 299 12.70 5.67 -30.43
N ALA A 300 13.17 6.71 -29.73
CA ALA A 300 14.57 7.12 -29.79
C ALA A 300 15.49 5.97 -29.36
N ALA A 301 15.20 5.34 -28.22
CA ALA A 301 15.97 4.22 -27.71
C ALA A 301 15.96 3.01 -28.67
N ALA A 302 14.81 2.66 -29.23
CA ALA A 302 14.69 1.54 -30.18
C ALA A 302 15.45 1.79 -31.50
N LEU A 303 15.62 3.06 -31.89
CA LEU A 303 16.39 3.47 -33.07
C LEU A 303 17.87 3.77 -32.76
N GLY A 304 18.32 3.58 -31.52
CA GLY A 304 19.71 3.86 -31.11
C GLY A 304 20.05 5.35 -30.99
N HIS A 305 19.04 6.20 -30.80
CA HIS A 305 19.19 7.63 -30.57
C HIS A 305 19.13 7.97 -29.07
N PRO A 306 19.79 9.05 -28.62
CA PRO A 306 19.67 9.51 -27.24
C PRO A 306 18.24 9.96 -26.94
N SER A 307 17.88 9.92 -25.65
CA SER A 307 16.59 10.47 -25.18
C SER A 307 16.43 11.93 -25.64
N PRO A 308 15.25 12.30 -26.19
CA PRO A 308 14.98 13.69 -26.54
C PRO A 308 14.67 14.58 -25.34
N TYR A 309 14.61 14.01 -24.13
CA TYR A 309 14.34 14.72 -22.88
C TYR A 309 15.44 14.44 -21.86
N ALA A 310 15.86 15.50 -21.15
CA ALA A 310 16.65 15.37 -19.95
C ALA A 310 15.77 15.01 -18.74
N PHE A 311 16.40 14.55 -17.65
CA PHE A 311 15.70 14.23 -16.40
C PHE A 311 14.91 15.43 -15.84
N ASP A 312 15.47 16.64 -15.92
CA ASP A 312 14.84 17.86 -15.44
C ASP A 312 13.60 18.23 -16.27
N ASP A 313 13.65 18.01 -17.60
CA ASP A 313 12.48 18.20 -18.48
C ASP A 313 11.34 17.27 -18.05
N LEU A 314 11.65 16.00 -17.78
CA LEU A 314 10.66 15.02 -17.32
C LEU A 314 10.11 15.35 -15.94
N SER A 315 10.94 15.87 -15.04
CA SER A 315 10.51 16.33 -13.72
C SER A 315 9.52 17.49 -13.84
N ALA A 316 9.79 18.44 -14.73
CA ALA A 316 8.90 19.56 -15.01
C ALA A 316 7.58 19.10 -15.66
N ILE A 317 7.65 18.22 -16.66
CA ILE A 317 6.47 17.65 -17.31
C ILE A 317 5.62 16.86 -16.32
N ALA A 318 6.24 16.02 -15.49
CA ALA A 318 5.56 15.24 -14.47
C ALA A 318 4.81 16.15 -13.48
N THR A 319 5.48 17.20 -12.99
CA THR A 319 4.89 18.19 -12.08
C THR A 319 3.67 18.84 -12.71
N HIS A 320 3.82 19.40 -13.91
CA HIS A 320 2.72 20.03 -14.65
C HIS A 320 1.55 19.06 -14.88
N VAL A 321 1.82 17.85 -15.35
CA VAL A 321 0.76 16.84 -15.59
C VAL A 321 0.00 16.53 -14.30
N ASN A 322 0.70 16.30 -13.19
CA ASN A 322 0.08 15.97 -11.92
C ASN A 322 -0.76 17.14 -11.39
N GLU A 323 -0.23 18.38 -11.44
CA GLU A 323 -0.94 19.59 -11.02
C GLU A 323 -2.22 19.79 -11.81
N ARG A 324 -2.18 19.65 -13.14
CA ARG A 324 -3.37 19.84 -13.99
C ARG A 324 -4.44 18.78 -13.74
N VAL A 325 -4.04 17.52 -13.54
CA VAL A 325 -4.99 16.44 -13.20
C VAL A 325 -5.65 16.72 -11.85
N GLU A 326 -4.88 17.16 -10.85
CA GLU A 326 -5.42 17.50 -9.53
C GLU A 326 -6.30 18.76 -9.53
N GLU A 327 -5.91 19.81 -10.27
CA GLU A 327 -6.74 21.00 -10.49
C GLU A 327 -8.10 20.63 -11.10
N GLU A 328 -8.11 19.80 -12.14
CA GLU A 328 -9.35 19.35 -12.77
C GLU A 328 -10.20 18.50 -11.83
N ARG A 329 -9.57 17.62 -11.05
CA ARG A 329 -10.25 16.81 -10.04
C ARG A 329 -10.90 17.69 -8.97
N ARG A 330 -10.17 18.69 -8.46
CA ARG A 330 -10.68 19.67 -7.47
C ARG A 330 -11.82 20.50 -8.04
N ALA A 331 -11.64 21.09 -9.21
CA ALA A 331 -12.68 21.89 -9.87
C ALA A 331 -13.95 21.07 -10.14
N LYS A 332 -13.82 19.79 -10.53
CA LYS A 332 -14.95 18.88 -10.68
C LYS A 332 -15.65 18.64 -9.34
N ALA A 333 -14.88 18.36 -8.28
CA ALA A 333 -15.43 18.16 -6.94
C ALA A 333 -16.16 19.41 -6.42
N GLU A 334 -15.57 20.59 -6.58
CA GLU A 334 -16.16 21.89 -6.20
C GLU A 334 -17.44 22.19 -6.98
N TYR A 335 -17.46 21.96 -8.30
CA TYR A 335 -18.66 22.14 -9.12
C TYR A 335 -19.83 21.26 -8.63
N PHE A 336 -19.57 19.98 -8.36
CA PHE A 336 -20.59 19.07 -7.84
C PHE A 336 -20.99 19.43 -6.40
N LYS A 337 -20.05 19.92 -5.58
CA LYS A 337 -20.33 20.43 -4.24
C LYS A 337 -21.27 21.64 -4.29
N GLN A 338 -20.98 22.63 -5.14
CA GLN A 338 -21.83 23.82 -5.31
C GLN A 338 -23.24 23.45 -5.80
N LYS A 339 -23.34 22.62 -6.85
CA LYS A 339 -24.63 22.09 -7.33
C LYS A 339 -25.39 21.36 -6.23
N ALA A 340 -24.68 20.59 -5.41
CA ALA A 340 -25.29 19.88 -4.31
C ALA A 340 -25.82 20.85 -3.25
N HIS A 341 -25.05 21.88 -2.92
CA HIS A 341 -25.40 22.93 -1.96
C HIS A 341 -26.65 23.70 -2.39
N GLU A 342 -26.74 24.14 -3.65
CA GLU A 342 -27.91 24.87 -4.18
C GLU A 342 -29.21 24.06 -4.07
N GLN A 343 -29.14 22.75 -4.38
CA GLN A 343 -30.28 21.86 -4.26
C GLN A 343 -30.63 21.57 -2.80
N THR A 344 -29.63 21.42 -1.93
CA THR A 344 -29.81 21.09 -0.51
C THR A 344 -30.34 22.27 0.30
N ALA A 345 -29.91 23.51 0.01
CA ALA A 345 -30.46 24.71 0.63
C ALA A 345 -31.99 24.82 0.46
N ARG A 346 -32.51 24.48 -0.73
CA ARG A 346 -33.96 24.44 -1.01
C ARG A 346 -34.70 23.35 -0.21
N GLN A 347 -34.02 22.27 0.15
CA GLN A 347 -34.60 21.16 0.92
C GLN A 347 -34.62 21.44 2.43
N MET A 348 -33.71 22.28 2.93
CA MET A 348 -33.67 22.68 4.33
C MET A 348 -34.85 23.55 4.76
N GLU A 349 -35.43 24.33 3.84
CA GLU A 349 -36.57 25.21 4.12
C GLU A 349 -37.92 24.47 4.23
N ALA A 350 -37.99 23.17 3.87
CA ALA A 350 -39.25 22.45 3.67
C ALA A 350 -39.47 21.20 4.56
N ALA A 351 -38.70 20.99 5.62
CA ALA A 351 -38.42 19.62 6.05
C ALA A 351 -39.42 18.96 7.03
N ASP A 352 -39.95 17.82 6.60
CA ASP A 352 -40.00 16.58 7.38
C ASP A 352 -38.76 15.75 7.02
N PHE A 353 -37.68 15.82 7.83
CA PHE A 353 -36.43 15.10 7.56
C PHE A 353 -36.59 13.57 7.58
N ALA A 354 -37.60 13.06 8.29
CA ALA A 354 -37.84 11.62 8.41
C ALA A 354 -38.32 11.00 7.10
N ALA A 355 -38.98 11.79 6.25
CA ALA A 355 -39.45 11.37 4.94
C ALA A 355 -38.38 11.42 3.83
N LEU A 356 -37.20 11.99 4.10
CA LEU A 356 -36.16 12.13 3.07
C LEU A 356 -35.51 10.78 2.70
N PRO A 357 -35.35 10.50 1.39
CA PRO A 357 -34.47 9.43 0.93
C PRO A 357 -33.06 9.62 1.50
N TYR A 358 -32.39 8.53 1.88
CA TYR A 358 -31.10 8.56 2.60
C TYR A 358 -30.05 9.49 1.94
N LYS A 359 -29.88 9.41 0.62
CA LYS A 359 -28.93 10.26 -0.12
C LYS A 359 -29.22 11.77 0.03
N GLN A 360 -30.49 12.14 0.16
CA GLN A 360 -30.89 13.54 0.36
C GLN A 360 -30.65 13.94 1.82
N PHE A 361 -31.04 13.08 2.78
CA PHE A 361 -30.73 13.28 4.19
C PHE A 361 -29.23 13.48 4.44
N ALA A 362 -28.37 12.59 3.91
CA ALA A 362 -26.92 12.67 4.06
C ALA A 362 -26.35 14.00 3.56
N ARG A 363 -26.86 14.50 2.42
CA ARG A 363 -26.46 15.81 1.87
C ARG A 363 -26.90 16.97 2.74
N VAL A 364 -28.14 16.94 3.23
CA VAL A 364 -28.66 17.95 4.18
C VAL A 364 -27.84 17.97 5.46
N LEU A 365 -27.56 16.79 6.03
CA LEU A 365 -26.77 16.65 7.24
C LEU A 365 -25.36 17.23 7.08
N GLN A 366 -24.65 16.86 6.00
CA GLN A 366 -23.32 17.39 5.72
C GLN A 366 -23.35 18.91 5.52
N TYR A 367 -24.29 19.42 4.74
CA TYR A 367 -24.42 20.86 4.49
C TYR A 367 -24.69 21.65 5.78
N ALA A 368 -25.57 21.15 6.65
CA ALA A 368 -25.88 21.77 7.93
C ALA A 368 -24.64 21.82 8.84
N ILE A 369 -23.90 20.69 8.94
CA ILE A 369 -22.67 20.61 9.73
C ILE A 369 -21.59 21.57 9.20
N GLU A 370 -21.38 21.64 7.88
CA GLU A 370 -20.40 22.54 7.26
C GLU A 370 -20.67 24.02 7.57
N ARG A 371 -21.93 24.40 7.79
CA ARG A 371 -22.34 25.79 8.11
C ARG A 371 -22.51 26.04 9.61
N GLY A 372 -22.35 25.02 10.45
CA GLY A 372 -22.66 25.10 11.88
C GLY A 372 -24.15 25.33 12.17
N GLU A 373 -25.02 24.94 11.24
CA GLU A 373 -26.47 25.09 11.36
C GLU A 373 -27.09 23.79 11.90
N THR A 374 -28.07 23.89 12.81
CA THR A 374 -28.82 22.75 13.32
C THR A 374 -30.33 22.98 13.16
N PRO A 375 -30.89 22.74 11.96
CA PRO A 375 -32.33 22.80 11.76
C PRO A 375 -33.08 21.88 12.73
N ALA A 376 -34.20 22.36 13.25
CA ALA A 376 -35.02 21.61 14.21
C ALA A 376 -35.40 20.24 13.64
N GLY A 377 -35.15 19.17 14.41
CA GLY A 377 -35.46 17.79 14.03
C GLY A 377 -34.38 17.07 13.23
N LEU A 378 -33.37 17.77 12.67
CA LEU A 378 -32.27 17.11 11.95
C LEU A 378 -31.40 16.24 12.86
N ALA A 379 -31.07 16.74 14.06
CA ALA A 379 -30.30 16.01 15.05
C ALA A 379 -31.05 14.78 15.58
N GLU A 380 -32.37 14.90 15.77
CA GLU A 380 -33.23 13.79 16.16
C GLU A 380 -33.31 12.71 15.07
N ASP A 381 -33.43 13.12 13.81
CA ASP A 381 -33.42 12.22 12.65
C ASP A 381 -32.08 11.47 12.53
N ALA A 382 -30.97 12.20 12.67
CA ALA A 382 -29.62 11.62 12.68
C ALA A 382 -29.46 10.61 13.82
N ALA A 383 -29.98 10.92 15.01
CA ALA A 383 -29.95 10.02 16.16
C ALA A 383 -30.79 8.75 15.91
N ARG A 384 -31.97 8.89 15.28
CA ARG A 384 -32.82 7.74 14.91
C ARG A 384 -32.13 6.85 13.88
N ARG A 385 -31.49 7.43 12.87
CA ARG A 385 -30.73 6.70 11.84
C ARG A 385 -29.48 6.04 12.41
N PHE A 386 -28.80 6.71 13.35
CA PHE A 386 -27.70 6.12 14.11
C PHE A 386 -28.16 4.86 14.86
N ASP A 387 -29.31 4.93 15.54
CA ASP A 387 -29.86 3.80 16.31
C ASP A 387 -30.27 2.62 15.44
N ARG A 388 -30.66 2.89 14.19
CA ARG A 388 -30.97 1.87 13.19
C ARG A 388 -29.76 1.40 12.39
N ARG A 389 -28.55 1.89 12.71
CA ARG A 389 -27.31 1.65 11.94
C ARG A 389 -27.43 2.03 10.46
N GLU A 390 -28.22 3.07 10.15
CA GLU A 390 -28.42 3.59 8.81
C GLU A 390 -27.37 4.64 8.42
N LEU A 391 -26.72 5.29 9.40
CA LEU A 391 -25.66 6.27 9.10
C LEU A 391 -24.43 5.58 8.49
N GLN A 392 -24.05 6.01 7.30
CA GLN A 392 -22.79 5.63 6.68
C GLN A 392 -21.62 6.38 7.33
N LEU A 393 -20.41 5.86 7.10
CA LEU A 393 -19.18 6.35 7.73
C LEU A 393 -18.95 7.85 7.59
N ARG A 394 -19.26 8.43 6.42
CA ARG A 394 -19.07 9.85 6.16
C ARG A 394 -19.98 10.71 7.04
N GLU A 395 -21.27 10.39 7.10
CA GLU A 395 -22.23 11.08 7.96
C GLU A 395 -21.90 10.90 9.44
N PHE A 396 -21.52 9.68 9.84
CA PHE A 396 -21.05 9.39 11.18
C PHE A 396 -19.87 10.30 11.56
N ALA A 397 -18.82 10.31 10.72
CA ALA A 397 -17.61 11.09 10.98
C ALA A 397 -17.90 12.59 11.02
N SER A 398 -18.74 13.10 10.11
CA SER A 398 -19.12 14.53 10.10
C SER A 398 -19.83 14.93 11.39
N VAL A 399 -20.80 14.16 11.86
CA VAL A 399 -21.50 14.44 13.12
C VAL A 399 -20.54 14.33 14.31
N TYR A 400 -19.75 13.25 14.36
CA TYR A 400 -18.83 12.98 15.46
C TYR A 400 -17.75 14.05 15.61
N LEU A 401 -17.10 14.44 14.51
CA LEU A 401 -16.00 15.40 14.50
C LEU A 401 -16.48 16.84 14.63
N TYR A 402 -17.54 17.21 13.91
CA TYR A 402 -17.88 18.61 13.69
C TYR A 402 -19.27 19.02 14.17
N GLY A 403 -20.13 18.07 14.58
CA GLY A 403 -21.48 18.38 15.04
C GLY A 403 -21.48 19.32 16.26
N GLN A 404 -22.26 20.39 16.19
CA GLN A 404 -22.43 21.38 17.26
C GLN A 404 -23.89 21.42 17.74
N GLY A 405 -24.16 22.15 18.82
CA GLY A 405 -25.52 22.40 19.30
C GLY A 405 -26.29 21.13 19.63
N GLU A 406 -27.44 20.92 18.97
CA GLU A 406 -28.33 19.78 19.21
C GLU A 406 -27.70 18.40 18.94
N PHE A 407 -26.55 18.33 18.24
CA PHE A 407 -25.84 17.08 18.01
C PHE A 407 -25.04 16.58 19.22
N ALA A 408 -24.83 17.38 20.28
CA ALA A 408 -23.97 17.01 21.41
C ALA A 408 -24.35 15.66 22.09
N PRO A 409 -25.63 15.38 22.41
CA PRO A 409 -26.00 14.10 23.00
C PRO A 409 -25.74 12.91 22.07
N LEU A 410 -25.91 13.08 20.75
CA LEU A 410 -25.61 12.05 19.76
C LEU A 410 -24.11 11.77 19.71
N ARG A 411 -23.27 12.82 19.73
CA ARG A 411 -21.80 12.69 19.73
C ARG A 411 -21.29 11.90 20.93
N GLU A 412 -21.84 12.11 22.12
CA GLU A 412 -21.49 11.32 23.31
C GLU A 412 -21.87 9.83 23.18
N ARG A 413 -23.02 9.53 22.55
CA ARG A 413 -23.43 8.15 22.26
C ARG A 413 -22.50 7.50 21.24
N MET A 414 -22.14 8.23 20.19
CA MET A 414 -21.18 7.77 19.18
C MET A 414 -19.80 7.52 19.78
N ASN A 415 -19.33 8.37 20.70
CA ASN A 415 -18.06 8.17 21.40
C ASN A 415 -18.05 6.87 22.23
N ARG A 416 -19.16 6.58 22.91
CA ARG A 416 -19.34 5.31 23.64
C ARG A 416 -19.41 4.10 22.71
N GLN A 417 -19.96 4.24 21.50
CA GLN A 417 -19.93 3.16 20.51
C GLN A 417 -18.50 2.92 20.01
N LEU A 418 -17.75 3.97 19.67
CA LEU A 418 -16.36 3.84 19.23
C LEU A 418 -15.46 3.21 20.31
N ALA A 419 -15.74 3.45 21.58
CA ALA A 419 -15.07 2.75 22.69
C ALA A 419 -15.24 1.22 22.62
N ARG A 420 -16.39 0.74 22.13
CA ARG A 420 -16.69 -0.69 21.94
C ARG A 420 -16.22 -1.23 20.58
N GLU A 421 -16.09 -0.35 19.59
CA GLU A 421 -15.75 -0.67 18.20
C GLU A 421 -14.54 0.18 17.71
N PRO A 422 -13.37 0.12 18.37
CA PRO A 422 -12.23 1.01 18.12
C PRO A 422 -11.63 0.88 16.71
N GLN A 423 -11.89 -0.23 16.01
CA GLN A 423 -11.48 -0.45 14.62
C GLN A 423 -12.05 0.58 13.64
N GLN A 424 -13.17 1.24 13.98
CA GLN A 424 -13.76 2.27 13.13
C GLN A 424 -13.01 3.61 13.19
N ALA A 425 -12.22 3.84 14.26
CA ALA A 425 -11.55 5.13 14.48
C ALA A 425 -10.53 5.47 13.38
N GLN A 426 -9.81 4.49 12.85
CA GLN A 426 -8.86 4.71 11.75
C GLN A 426 -9.52 5.30 10.50
N SER A 427 -10.74 4.83 10.19
CA SER A 427 -11.51 5.34 9.07
C SER A 427 -11.98 6.78 9.29
N ILE A 428 -12.24 7.17 10.54
CA ILE A 428 -12.61 8.55 10.91
C ILE A 428 -11.39 9.48 10.81
N VAL A 429 -10.19 9.04 11.18
CA VAL A 429 -8.94 9.80 10.94
C VAL A 429 -8.80 10.13 9.46
N ASN A 430 -9.07 9.18 8.56
CA ASN A 430 -9.01 9.41 7.12
C ASN A 430 -10.04 10.46 6.66
N VAL A 431 -11.27 10.40 7.18
CA VAL A 431 -12.30 11.42 6.88
C VAL A 431 -11.83 12.82 7.32
N TYR A 432 -11.30 12.95 8.54
CA TYR A 432 -10.79 14.22 9.06
C TYR A 432 -9.70 14.81 8.16
N LEU A 433 -8.74 13.99 7.73
CA LEU A 433 -7.65 14.44 6.86
C LEU A 433 -8.17 14.91 5.50
N GLN A 434 -9.14 14.21 4.92
CA GLN A 434 -9.74 14.64 3.65
C GLN A 434 -10.45 16.00 3.78
N ASP A 435 -11.12 16.22 4.90
CA ASP A 435 -11.84 17.47 5.16
C ASP A 435 -10.89 18.65 5.37
N ARG A 436 -9.80 18.45 6.12
CA ARG A 436 -8.75 19.46 6.32
C ARG A 436 -8.00 19.80 5.03
N LEU A 437 -7.70 18.81 4.20
CA LEU A 437 -6.85 18.99 3.01
C LEU A 437 -7.63 19.42 1.76
N GLY A 438 -8.96 19.50 1.83
CA GLY A 438 -9.81 19.85 0.68
C GLY A 438 -9.75 18.84 -0.47
N GLY A 439 -9.37 17.59 -0.21
CA GLY A 439 -9.12 16.59 -1.25
C GLY A 439 -8.59 15.25 -0.73
N PRO A 440 -8.29 14.28 -1.61
CA PRO A 440 -7.63 13.04 -1.21
C PRO A 440 -6.30 13.35 -0.51
N VAL A 441 -6.01 12.61 0.56
CA VAL A 441 -4.78 12.73 1.35
C VAL A 441 -3.56 12.67 0.41
N SER A 442 -2.83 13.78 0.28
CA SER A 442 -1.66 13.88 -0.60
C SER A 442 -0.53 12.97 -0.11
N ASN A 443 0.48 12.77 -0.96
CA ASN A 443 1.68 12.04 -0.55
C ASN A 443 2.45 12.70 0.61
N ASP A 444 2.23 14.00 0.82
CA ASP A 444 2.90 14.83 1.83
C ASP A 444 2.19 14.84 3.18
N THR A 445 0.97 14.28 3.26
CA THR A 445 0.32 14.04 4.56
C THR A 445 0.89 12.77 5.17
N HIS A 446 1.72 12.96 6.18
CA HIS A 446 2.38 11.88 6.88
C HIS A 446 1.57 11.49 8.12
N VAL A 447 0.73 10.46 7.97
CA VAL A 447 0.27 9.69 9.13
C VAL A 447 1.41 8.76 9.53
N ARG A 448 2.07 9.04 10.65
CA ARG A 448 3.15 8.19 11.16
C ARG A 448 2.59 7.25 12.22
N TRP A 449 2.74 5.95 11.97
CA TRP A 449 2.45 4.90 12.93
C TRP A 449 3.76 4.40 13.52
N THR A 450 3.98 4.65 14.80
CA THR A 450 5.07 4.03 15.54
C THR A 450 4.50 2.81 16.25
N VAL A 451 4.98 1.60 15.94
CA VAL A 451 4.57 0.36 16.63
C VAL A 451 5.81 -0.35 17.15
N GLU A 452 5.93 -0.47 18.46
CA GLU A 452 7.12 -0.99 19.15
C GLU A 452 6.72 -2.16 20.06
N ASP A 453 7.60 -3.16 20.19
CA ASP A 453 7.44 -4.20 21.22
C ASP A 453 7.66 -3.56 22.59
N ALA A 454 6.83 -3.90 23.57
CA ALA A 454 6.95 -3.40 24.94
C ALA A 454 7.53 -4.49 25.87
N PRO A 455 8.88 -4.59 25.98
CA PRO A 455 9.51 -5.54 26.88
C PRO A 455 9.24 -5.15 28.34
N GLY A 456 8.79 -6.10 29.16
CA GLY A 456 8.52 -5.86 30.59
C GLY A 456 7.25 -6.50 31.11
N TYR A 457 6.41 -7.04 30.23
CA TYR A 457 5.13 -7.66 30.59
C TYR A 457 5.08 -9.14 30.19
N GLU A 458 4.13 -9.88 30.76
CA GLU A 458 3.85 -11.26 30.33
C GLU A 458 3.13 -11.27 28.97
N GLY A 459 3.75 -11.94 27.98
CA GLY A 459 3.24 -12.04 26.60
C GLY A 459 3.73 -10.90 25.69
N PRO A 460 3.50 -11.01 24.36
CA PRO A 460 3.84 -9.94 23.43
C PRO A 460 2.86 -8.78 23.59
N LEU A 461 3.39 -7.59 23.93
CA LEU A 461 2.65 -6.33 23.90
C LEU A 461 3.25 -5.40 22.87
N PHE A 462 2.38 -4.59 22.27
CA PHE A 462 2.72 -3.64 21.24
C PHE A 462 2.21 -2.26 21.65
N ALA A 463 3.08 -1.26 21.64
CA ALA A 463 2.71 0.14 21.84
C ALA A 463 2.53 0.80 20.47
N ALA A 464 1.40 1.48 20.24
CA ALA A 464 1.19 2.27 19.01
C ALA A 464 0.92 3.74 19.30
N GLN A 465 1.38 4.62 18.40
CA GLN A 465 1.05 6.05 18.36
C GLN A 465 0.68 6.44 16.94
N VAL A 466 -0.27 7.36 16.78
CA VAL A 466 -0.56 8.00 15.50
C VAL A 466 -0.24 9.50 15.57
N ALA A 467 0.50 9.99 14.59
CA ALA A 467 0.76 11.42 14.41
C ALA A 467 0.25 11.85 13.03
N ILE A 468 -0.53 12.93 12.97
CA ILE A 468 -0.98 13.56 11.73
C ILE A 468 -0.27 14.91 11.55
N HIS A 469 0.23 15.17 10.35
CA HIS A 469 0.87 16.43 9.99
C HIS A 469 0.02 17.14 8.94
N CYS A 470 -0.54 18.30 9.28
CA CYS A 470 -1.34 19.12 8.38
C CYS A 470 -0.98 20.60 8.60
N ASP A 471 -0.78 21.36 7.52
CA ASP A 471 -0.54 22.81 7.56
C ASP A 471 0.62 23.29 8.47
N GLY A 472 1.65 22.45 8.63
CA GLY A 472 2.81 22.74 9.48
C GLY A 472 2.64 22.42 10.96
N GLU A 473 1.47 21.91 11.38
CA GLU A 473 1.20 21.44 12.73
C GLU A 473 1.17 19.90 12.80
N ALA A 474 1.69 19.35 13.91
CA ALA A 474 1.65 17.92 14.21
C ALA A 474 0.70 17.67 15.38
N ILE A 475 -0.32 16.83 15.16
CA ILE A 475 -1.25 16.39 16.21
C ILE A 475 -0.99 14.92 16.47
N GLU A 476 -0.70 14.57 17.72
CA GLU A 476 -0.33 13.21 18.13
C GLU A 476 -1.34 12.60 19.10
N SER A 477 -1.59 11.31 18.96
CA SER A 477 -2.27 10.52 19.99
C SER A 477 -1.33 10.22 21.16
N PRO A 478 -1.86 9.88 22.34
CA PRO A 478 -1.10 9.11 23.33
C PRO A 478 -0.67 7.76 22.75
N LYS A 479 0.42 7.20 23.29
CA LYS A 479 0.81 5.81 23.03
C LYS A 479 -0.19 4.87 23.70
N ARG A 480 -0.65 3.84 22.97
CA ARG A 480 -1.56 2.81 23.48
C ARG A 480 -0.96 1.41 23.41
N LEU A 481 -0.99 0.71 24.53
CA LEU A 481 -0.40 -0.61 24.72
C LEU A 481 -1.45 -1.70 24.55
N GLN A 482 -1.25 -2.64 23.65
CA GLN A 482 -2.20 -3.71 23.39
C GLN A 482 -1.52 -5.05 23.10
N ARG A 483 -2.28 -6.14 23.19
CA ARG A 483 -1.80 -7.51 22.94
C ARG A 483 -1.56 -7.83 21.46
N SER A 484 -2.01 -6.96 20.56
CA SER A 484 -1.78 -7.06 19.11
C SER A 484 -1.41 -5.70 18.52
N LYS A 485 -0.61 -5.70 17.45
CA LYS A 485 -0.28 -4.48 16.69
C LYS A 485 -1.54 -3.80 16.15
N LYS A 486 -2.55 -4.59 15.76
CA LYS A 486 -3.83 -4.11 15.21
C LYS A 486 -4.61 -3.33 16.26
N ASP A 487 -4.77 -3.89 17.46
CA ASP A 487 -5.51 -3.25 18.54
C ASP A 487 -4.79 -2.02 19.06
N ALA A 488 -3.46 -2.06 19.12
CA ALA A 488 -2.66 -0.90 19.50
C ALA A 488 -2.96 0.28 18.56
N ARG A 489 -2.96 0.03 17.24
CA ARG A 489 -3.30 1.05 16.23
C ARG A 489 -4.74 1.56 16.38
N ASN A 490 -5.70 0.65 16.59
CA ASN A 490 -7.11 1.01 16.78
C ASN A 490 -7.29 1.94 18.00
N GLN A 491 -6.65 1.63 19.12
CA GLN A 491 -6.73 2.43 20.34
C GLN A 491 -6.04 3.79 20.19
N ALA A 492 -4.88 3.84 19.53
CA ALA A 492 -4.21 5.10 19.23
C ALA A 492 -5.04 6.00 18.30
N ALA A 493 -5.68 5.42 17.26
CA ALA A 493 -6.62 6.16 16.41
C ALA A 493 -7.85 6.65 17.20
N LEU A 494 -8.40 5.82 18.09
CA LEU A 494 -9.54 6.18 18.94
C LEU A 494 -9.21 7.40 19.82
N ALA A 495 -8.03 7.41 20.43
CA ALA A 495 -7.55 8.54 21.21
C ALA A 495 -7.44 9.82 20.36
N LEU A 496 -6.86 9.70 19.16
CA LEU A 496 -6.73 10.82 18.24
C LEU A 496 -8.08 11.40 17.83
N VAL A 497 -9.03 10.57 17.38
CA VAL A 497 -10.33 11.09 16.90
C VAL A 497 -11.16 11.70 18.01
N ALA A 498 -11.08 11.18 19.24
CA ALA A 498 -11.71 11.81 20.39
C ALA A 498 -11.11 13.19 20.69
N HIS A 499 -9.78 13.31 20.63
CA HIS A 499 -9.09 14.59 20.76
C HIS A 499 -9.51 15.58 19.67
N LEU A 500 -9.53 15.15 18.40
CA LEU A 500 -9.94 15.98 17.26
C LEU A 500 -11.40 16.43 17.34
N ALA A 501 -12.27 15.59 17.90
CA ALA A 501 -13.67 15.91 18.14
C ALA A 501 -13.86 16.81 19.39
N GLY A 502 -12.86 16.96 20.26
CA GLY A 502 -13.05 17.61 21.56
C GLY A 502 -13.95 16.82 22.50
N LEU A 503 -13.92 15.49 22.42
CA LEU A 503 -14.67 14.57 23.27
C LEU A 503 -13.73 13.87 24.27
N PRO A 504 -14.24 13.35 25.40
CA PRO A 504 -13.43 12.59 26.35
C PRO A 504 -12.76 11.39 25.67
N ASP A 505 -11.46 11.17 25.91
CA ASP A 505 -10.71 10.04 25.37
C ASP A 505 -11.23 8.72 25.96
N PRO A 506 -11.85 7.84 25.14
CA PRO A 506 -12.35 6.56 25.62
C PRO A 506 -11.36 5.40 25.40
N SER A 507 -10.16 5.68 24.88
CA SER A 507 -9.16 4.65 24.60
C SER A 507 -8.48 4.14 25.88
N GLY A 508 -7.91 2.94 25.79
CA GLY A 508 -7.28 2.28 26.93
C GLY A 508 -6.13 1.36 26.55
N ASP A 509 -5.35 1.01 27.57
CA ASP A 509 -4.28 0.02 27.48
C ASP A 509 -4.79 -1.37 27.86
N ALA A 510 -4.14 -2.41 27.35
CA ALA A 510 -4.40 -3.78 27.76
C ALA A 510 -3.90 -4.01 29.19
N ASP A 511 -4.73 -4.64 30.01
CA ASP A 511 -4.29 -5.16 31.30
C ASP A 511 -3.22 -6.25 31.10
N ALA A 512 -2.01 -5.97 31.60
CA ALA A 512 -0.88 -6.89 31.54
C ALA A 512 -0.06 -6.86 32.83
N ALA A 513 0.32 -8.04 33.32
CA ALA A 513 1.17 -8.18 34.50
C ALA A 513 2.64 -7.92 34.14
N PRO A 514 3.41 -7.24 35.01
CA PRO A 514 4.86 -7.12 34.85
C PRO A 514 5.51 -8.51 34.89
N ARG A 515 6.49 -8.75 34.02
CA ARG A 515 7.21 -10.01 33.98
C ARG A 515 8.11 -10.13 35.22
N ALA A 516 7.95 -11.21 35.99
CA ALA A 516 8.78 -11.47 37.16
C ALA A 516 10.26 -11.69 36.77
N GLU A 517 11.19 -11.14 37.56
CA GLU A 517 12.62 -11.38 37.36
C GLU A 517 12.98 -12.86 37.63
N PRO A 518 13.78 -13.52 36.76
CA PRO A 518 14.15 -14.91 36.97
C PRO A 518 15.13 -15.07 38.13
N SER A 519 14.87 -16.04 39.01
CA SER A 519 15.78 -16.42 40.10
C SER A 519 17.07 -17.04 39.55
N ARG A 520 18.22 -16.40 39.77
CA ARG A 520 19.53 -16.94 39.38
C ARG A 520 19.90 -18.13 40.28
N LYS A 521 20.07 -19.32 39.72
CA LYS A 521 20.79 -20.43 40.39
C LYS A 521 22.22 -19.96 40.68
N LEU A 522 22.53 -19.71 41.95
CA LEU A 522 23.81 -19.13 42.38
C LEU A 522 24.99 -20.10 42.18
N LEU A 523 24.78 -21.41 42.34
CA LEU A 523 25.83 -22.43 42.23
C LEU A 523 26.18 -22.78 40.76
N VAL A 524 27.44 -23.12 40.53
CA VAL A 524 27.98 -23.64 39.26
C VAL A 524 28.06 -25.17 39.35
N ASP A 525 27.74 -25.86 38.25
CA ASP A 525 27.74 -27.33 38.19
C ASP A 525 29.10 -27.93 38.58
N ALA A 526 29.11 -29.00 39.36
CA ALA A 526 30.31 -29.70 39.82
C ALA A 526 31.21 -30.19 38.67
N ALA A 527 30.64 -30.48 37.50
CA ALA A 527 31.37 -30.94 36.32
C ALA A 527 32.25 -29.85 35.65
N VAL A 528 32.01 -28.56 35.95
CA VAL A 528 32.78 -27.45 35.37
C VAL A 528 34.20 -27.43 35.96
N ASN A 529 35.19 -27.17 35.11
CA ASN A 529 36.58 -27.05 35.54
C ASN A 529 36.72 -26.01 36.68
N PRO A 530 37.45 -26.29 37.77
CA PRO A 530 37.52 -25.39 38.93
C PRO A 530 37.95 -23.95 38.58
N ALA A 531 38.93 -23.78 37.69
CA ALA A 531 39.40 -22.46 37.29
C ALA A 531 38.33 -21.69 36.50
N GLU A 532 37.53 -22.38 35.68
CA GLU A 532 36.41 -21.80 34.95
C GLU A 532 35.23 -21.49 35.88
N ALA A 533 34.94 -22.37 36.84
CA ALA A 533 33.89 -22.15 37.83
C ALA A 533 34.14 -20.89 38.67
N VAL A 534 35.37 -20.67 39.13
CA VAL A 534 35.76 -19.45 39.86
C VAL A 534 35.59 -18.19 38.99
N GLN A 535 35.92 -18.26 37.69
CA GLN A 535 35.68 -17.15 36.76
C GLN A 535 34.20 -16.87 36.53
N ILE A 536 33.37 -17.91 36.44
CA ILE A 536 31.91 -17.76 36.36
C ILE A 536 31.36 -17.09 37.63
N TYR A 537 31.85 -17.45 38.81
CA TYR A 537 31.48 -16.78 40.06
C TYR A 537 31.87 -15.29 40.07
N ALA A 538 33.06 -14.95 39.57
CA ALA A 538 33.47 -13.56 39.42
C ALA A 538 32.59 -12.79 38.41
N ALA A 539 32.30 -13.39 37.25
CA ALA A 539 31.43 -12.81 36.22
C ALA A 539 29.98 -12.61 36.71
N ARG A 540 29.51 -13.48 37.62
CA ARG A 540 28.21 -13.35 38.29
C ARG A 540 28.22 -12.32 39.43
N GLY A 541 29.38 -11.74 39.76
CA GLY A 541 29.55 -10.79 40.85
C GLY A 541 29.46 -11.43 42.24
N VAL A 542 29.74 -12.73 42.37
CA VAL A 542 29.80 -13.43 43.65
C VAL A 542 31.12 -13.13 44.37
N VAL A 543 32.23 -13.11 43.61
CA VAL A 543 33.57 -12.78 44.09
C VAL A 543 34.07 -11.55 43.34
N GLU A 544 34.48 -10.53 44.08
CA GLU A 544 35.09 -9.32 43.56
C GLU A 544 36.61 -9.37 43.73
N ARG A 545 37.33 -8.58 42.92
CA ARG A 545 38.80 -8.42 43.00
C ARG A 545 39.57 -9.74 42.90
N LEU A 546 39.07 -10.69 42.10
CA LEU A 546 39.75 -11.95 41.84
C LEU A 546 41.11 -11.69 41.16
N ALA A 547 42.20 -12.09 41.81
CA ALA A 547 43.57 -11.99 41.32
C ALA A 547 44.25 -13.36 41.34
N TRP A 548 45.21 -13.55 40.43
CA TRP A 548 46.00 -14.78 40.31
C TRP A 548 47.47 -14.42 40.20
N ASP A 549 48.26 -14.84 41.19
CA ASP A 549 49.70 -14.64 41.23
C ASP A 549 50.43 -15.97 41.04
N PHE A 550 51.55 -15.95 40.32
CA PHE A 550 52.33 -17.14 39.99
C PHE A 550 53.78 -16.95 40.35
N THR A 551 54.31 -17.87 41.16
CA THR A 551 55.72 -17.97 41.48
C THR A 551 56.24 -19.37 41.11
N THR A 552 57.56 -19.51 41.10
CA THR A 552 58.23 -20.77 40.76
C THR A 552 59.36 -21.04 41.73
N GLU A 553 59.43 -22.25 42.24
CA GLU A 553 60.49 -22.71 43.13
C GLU A 553 61.25 -23.90 42.53
N GLY A 554 62.52 -24.04 42.92
CA GLY A 554 63.39 -25.13 42.49
C GLY A 554 64.20 -24.88 41.21
N PRO A 555 65.17 -25.75 40.91
CA PRO A 555 66.03 -25.65 39.74
C PRO A 555 65.23 -25.89 38.44
N ALA A 556 65.75 -25.42 37.30
CA ALA A 556 65.01 -25.43 36.03
C ALA A 556 64.53 -26.82 35.55
N HIS A 557 65.17 -27.90 36.01
CA HIS A 557 64.82 -29.29 35.67
C HIS A 557 63.81 -29.94 36.62
N GLU A 558 63.44 -29.28 37.73
CA GLU A 558 62.51 -29.81 38.75
C GLU A 558 61.58 -28.70 39.29
N ARG A 559 61.24 -27.75 38.41
CA ARG A 559 60.53 -26.52 38.77
C ARG A 559 59.10 -26.83 39.20
N THR A 560 58.74 -26.40 40.41
CA THR A 560 57.36 -26.39 40.90
C THR A 560 56.76 -25.01 40.71
N PHE A 561 55.57 -24.94 40.12
CA PHE A 561 54.80 -23.71 39.99
C PHE A 561 53.86 -23.59 41.18
N ILE A 562 53.83 -22.41 41.79
CA ILE A 562 52.92 -22.07 42.87
C ILE A 562 51.98 -21.00 42.33
N CYS A 563 50.68 -21.22 42.49
CA CYS A 563 49.65 -20.27 42.11
C CYS A 563 48.87 -19.87 43.34
N ARG A 564 48.81 -18.57 43.62
CA ARG A 564 48.00 -18.01 44.68
C ARG A 564 46.84 -17.24 44.08
N ALA A 565 45.63 -17.58 44.49
CA ALA A 565 44.39 -17.00 44.02
C ALA A 565 43.71 -16.30 45.19
N GLU A 566 43.37 -15.02 45.03
CA GLU A 566 42.75 -14.21 46.09
C GLU A 566 41.54 -13.45 45.55
N GLY A 567 40.52 -13.25 46.38
CA GLY A 567 39.34 -12.47 46.06
C GLY A 567 38.56 -12.09 47.30
N ARG A 568 37.44 -11.38 47.12
CA ARG A 568 36.54 -10.98 48.21
C ARG A 568 35.10 -11.34 47.90
N MET A 569 34.41 -11.99 48.84
CA MET A 569 33.00 -12.31 48.71
C MET A 569 32.17 -11.01 48.73
N ARG A 570 31.34 -10.78 47.71
CA ARG A 570 30.53 -9.54 47.62
C ARG A 570 29.49 -9.42 48.73
N GLY A 571 28.90 -10.55 49.12
CA GLY A 571 27.81 -10.58 50.10
C GLY A 571 28.27 -10.38 51.54
N THR A 572 29.44 -10.88 51.92
CA THR A 572 29.94 -10.85 53.31
C THR A 572 31.14 -9.92 53.49
N GLY A 573 31.88 -9.61 52.42
CA GLY A 573 33.13 -8.86 52.49
C GLY A 573 34.35 -9.70 52.90
N ASP A 574 34.17 -10.99 53.15
CA ASP A 574 35.24 -11.90 53.57
C ASP A 574 36.27 -12.10 52.46
N ALA A 575 37.54 -12.15 52.85
CA ALA A 575 38.62 -12.52 51.94
C ALA A 575 38.61 -14.04 51.73
N VAL A 576 38.68 -14.47 50.46
CA VAL A 576 38.86 -15.86 50.07
C VAL A 576 40.19 -15.99 49.36
N ALA A 577 41.00 -16.95 49.76
CA ALA A 577 42.34 -17.15 49.22
C ALA A 577 42.70 -18.63 49.24
N ALA A 578 43.36 -19.08 48.18
CA ALA A 578 43.87 -20.44 48.07
C ALA A 578 45.21 -20.45 47.34
N GLU A 579 46.03 -21.43 47.68
CA GLU A 579 47.32 -21.64 47.03
C GLU A 579 47.41 -23.07 46.52
N GLY A 580 47.88 -23.22 45.29
CA GLY A 580 48.01 -24.52 44.64
C GLY A 580 49.39 -24.67 44.03
N THR A 581 49.96 -25.86 44.16
CA THR A 581 51.27 -26.21 43.59
C THR A 581 51.13 -27.24 42.49
N GLY A 582 51.96 -27.18 41.45
CA GLY A 582 51.94 -28.18 40.40
C GLY A 582 53.14 -28.13 39.45
N PRO A 583 53.31 -29.16 38.61
CA PRO A 583 54.43 -29.25 37.66
C PRO A 583 54.30 -28.25 36.49
N THR A 584 53.14 -27.61 36.33
CA THR A 584 52.90 -26.56 35.32
C THR A 584 52.09 -25.42 35.93
N LYS A 585 52.16 -24.22 35.33
CA LYS A 585 51.30 -23.07 35.71
C LYS A 585 49.80 -23.42 35.68
N GLN A 586 49.38 -24.25 34.72
CA GLN A 586 47.98 -24.63 34.60
C GLN A 586 47.56 -25.63 35.70
N ALA A 587 48.43 -26.59 36.03
CA ALA A 587 48.17 -27.54 37.12
C ALA A 587 48.11 -26.83 38.48
N SER A 588 49.03 -25.90 38.75
CA SER A 588 49.01 -25.11 39.99
C SER A 588 47.77 -24.21 40.09
N LYS A 589 47.34 -23.60 38.98
CA LYS A 589 46.10 -22.81 38.91
C LYS A 589 44.85 -23.64 39.18
N ILE A 590 44.75 -24.84 38.60
CA ILE A 590 43.61 -25.74 38.82
C ILE A 590 43.56 -26.19 40.29
N ALA A 591 44.72 -26.50 40.89
CA ALA A 591 44.81 -26.86 42.30
C ALA A 591 44.32 -25.73 43.22
N ALA A 592 44.80 -24.49 43.01
CA ALA A 592 44.36 -23.32 43.77
C ALA A 592 42.86 -23.03 43.56
N ALA A 593 42.37 -23.18 42.32
CA ALA A 593 40.97 -22.95 41.99
C ALA A 593 40.01 -23.95 42.64
N LEU A 594 40.47 -25.19 42.88
CA LEU A 594 39.65 -26.23 43.50
C LEU A 594 39.32 -25.87 44.95
N GLU A 595 40.32 -25.43 45.71
CA GLU A 595 40.11 -24.97 47.08
C GLU A 595 39.34 -23.64 47.13
N LEU A 596 39.68 -22.69 46.25
CA LEU A 596 38.98 -21.41 46.19
C LEU A 596 37.49 -21.57 45.83
N ARG A 597 37.16 -22.48 44.90
CA ARG A 597 35.78 -22.82 44.56
C ARG A 597 35.01 -23.33 45.78
N VAL A 598 35.61 -24.24 46.55
CA VAL A 598 34.98 -24.77 47.76
C VAL A 598 34.74 -23.66 48.77
N GLN A 599 35.70 -22.75 48.99
CA GLN A 599 35.51 -21.60 49.87
C GLN A 599 34.34 -20.70 49.42
N ILE A 600 34.23 -20.43 48.12
CA ILE A 600 33.13 -19.62 47.55
C ILE A 600 31.79 -20.32 47.74
N GLU A 601 31.70 -21.61 47.44
CA GLU A 601 30.47 -22.40 47.53
C GLU A 601 30.04 -22.59 48.99
N VAL A 602 30.98 -22.79 49.90
CA VAL A 602 30.74 -22.81 51.34
C VAL A 602 30.27 -21.44 51.84
N ALA A 603 30.90 -20.35 51.42
CA ALA A 603 30.48 -19.00 51.79
C ALA A 603 29.08 -18.65 51.22
N LEU A 604 28.76 -19.10 50.00
CA LEU A 604 27.41 -19.00 49.43
C LEU A 604 26.40 -19.83 50.23
N ALA A 605 26.76 -21.04 50.65
CA ALA A 605 25.90 -21.91 51.46
C ALA A 605 25.69 -21.35 52.89
N LEU A 606 26.73 -20.78 53.50
CA LEU A 606 26.66 -20.15 54.83
C LEU A 606 25.91 -18.82 54.78
N GLY A 607 26.11 -18.02 53.72
CA GLY A 607 25.38 -16.77 53.47
C GLY A 607 23.87 -16.95 53.24
N GLN A 608 23.42 -18.18 52.93
CA GLN A 608 21.99 -18.52 52.84
C GLN A 608 21.31 -18.72 54.22
N THR A 609 22.05 -18.65 55.34
CA THR A 609 21.47 -18.79 56.70
C THR A 609 21.27 -17.46 57.46
N GLY A 610 21.65 -16.32 56.87
CA GLY A 610 21.17 -15.01 57.33
C GLY A 610 21.56 -14.58 58.75
N ARG A 611 22.74 -14.95 59.28
CA ARG A 611 23.35 -14.27 60.44
C ARG A 611 24.88 -14.19 60.35
N PRO A 612 25.51 -13.05 60.65
CA PRO A 612 26.96 -12.96 60.82
C PRO A 612 27.37 -13.67 62.13
N ALA A 613 28.45 -14.45 62.08
CA ALA A 613 29.09 -15.02 63.26
C ALA A 613 30.10 -13.99 63.83
N ASN A 614 29.79 -13.46 65.01
CA ASN A 614 30.68 -12.73 65.94
C ASN A 614 31.35 -11.43 65.45
N ALA A 615 30.64 -10.29 65.58
CA ALA A 615 31.00 -9.09 66.36
C ALA A 615 30.01 -7.96 66.05
#